data_AF-A0A952NS04-F1
#
_entry.id   AF-A0A952NS04-F1
#
_cell.length_a   1.000
_cell.length_b   1.000
_cell.length_c   1.000
_cell.angle_alpha   90.00
_cell.angle_beta   90.00
_cell.angle_gamma   90.00
#
_symmetry.space_group_name_H-M   'P 1'
#
loop_
_entity.id
_entity.type
_entity.pdbx_description
1 polymer ?
#
loop_
_entity_poly.entity_id
_entity_poly.type
_entity_poly.pdbx_seq_one_letter_code
_entity_poly.pdbx_strand_id
1 'polypeptide(L)'
;MENQDIAALMTQYLELKTQAANLEADKRKLVQEAMPPEVRQRVEEIEAEFAGKGEQAEAALAELEEKIKDAVVSARSNVAVDGMKASFYAGRVTWDSKGLEDAMSTNPQVAEAIAQYKKQGKDYASFTFPKA
;
A
#
# COMPACT_ATOMS: atom_id res chain seq x y z
N MET A 1 -20.12 -14.13 15.97
CA MET A 1 -18.72 -14.56 16.07
C MET A 1 -18.19 -13.86 17.29
N GLU A 2 -17.96 -14.62 18.35
CA GLU A 2 -17.48 -14.06 19.61
C GLU A 2 -16.01 -13.64 19.45
N ASN A 3 -15.51 -12.75 20.31
CA ASN A 3 -14.11 -12.29 20.22
C ASN A 3 -13.11 -13.47 20.27
N GLN A 4 -13.49 -14.58 20.90
CA GLN A 4 -12.71 -15.81 20.94
C GLN A 4 -12.59 -16.49 19.57
N ASP A 5 -13.65 -16.49 18.76
CA ASP A 5 -13.63 -17.04 17.39
C ASP A 5 -12.73 -16.21 16.46
N ILE A 6 -12.75 -14.89 16.59
CA ILE A 6 -11.90 -13.97 15.80
C ILE A 6 -10.43 -14.20 16.15
N ALA A 7 -10.10 -14.36 17.44
CA ALA A 7 -8.74 -14.66 17.89
C ALA A 7 -8.24 -16.02 17.40
N ALA A 8 -9.12 -17.03 17.32
CA ALA A 8 -8.77 -18.33 16.75
C ALA A 8 -8.44 -18.22 15.26
N LEU A 9 -9.23 -17.47 14.49
CA LEU A 9 -8.95 -17.21 13.07
C LEU A 9 -7.64 -16.44 12.85
N MET A 10 -7.33 -15.45 13.70
CA MET A 10 -6.07 -14.72 13.64
C MET A 10 -4.87 -15.62 13.94
N THR A 11 -4.98 -16.51 14.92
CA THR A 11 -3.94 -17.48 15.26
C THR A 11 -3.69 -18.44 14.10
N GLN A 12 -4.77 -19.00 13.53
CA GLN A 12 -4.68 -19.88 12.36
C GLN A 12 -4.03 -19.18 11.16
N TYR A 13 -4.38 -17.92 10.91
CA TYR A 13 -3.79 -17.12 9.84
C TYR A 13 -2.27 -16.94 10.05
N LEU A 14 -1.82 -16.63 11.27
CA LEU A 14 -0.39 -16.46 11.57
C LEU A 14 0.39 -17.77 11.40
N GLU A 15 -0.19 -18.90 11.80
CA GLU A 15 0.41 -20.21 11.62
C GLU A 15 0.60 -20.53 10.12
N LEU A 16 -0.46 -20.37 9.32
CA LEU A 16 -0.41 -20.59 7.88
C LEU A 16 0.58 -19.66 7.18
N LYS A 17 0.64 -18.39 7.58
CA LYS A 17 1.61 -17.43 7.03
C LYS A 17 3.05 -17.84 7.33
N THR A 18 3.31 -18.34 8.54
CA THR A 18 4.64 -18.82 8.95
C THR A 18 5.02 -20.09 8.18
N GLN A 19 4.09 -21.04 8.02
CA GLN A 19 4.30 -22.25 7.22
C GLN A 19 4.61 -21.90 5.76
N ALA A 20 3.86 -20.99 5.15
CA ALA A 20 4.10 -20.54 3.78
C ALA A 20 5.48 -19.88 3.62
N ALA A 21 5.90 -19.06 4.58
CA ALA A 21 7.23 -18.43 4.56
C ALA A 21 8.37 -19.46 4.66
N ASN A 22 8.21 -20.48 5.52
CA ASN A 22 9.19 -21.56 5.67
C ASN A 22 9.30 -22.39 4.38
N LEU A 23 8.17 -22.77 3.77
CA LEU A 23 8.15 -23.52 2.50
C LEU A 23 8.83 -22.75 1.37
N GLU A 24 8.61 -21.43 1.29
CA GLU A 24 9.25 -20.59 0.28
C GLU A 24 10.76 -20.45 0.53
N ALA A 25 11.19 -20.37 1.79
CA ALA A 25 12.60 -20.38 2.16
C ALA A 25 13.27 -21.73 1.82
N ASP A 26 12.61 -22.84 2.10
CA ASP A 26 13.11 -24.19 1.79
C ASP A 26 13.17 -24.42 0.28
N LYS A 27 12.16 -23.98 -0.47
CA LYS A 27 12.19 -23.97 -1.93
C LYS A 27 13.37 -23.17 -2.47
N ARG A 28 13.64 -21.97 -1.93
CA ARG A 28 14.80 -21.15 -2.33
C ARG A 28 16.12 -21.88 -2.07
N LYS A 29 16.26 -22.53 -0.91
CA LYS A 29 17.45 -23.33 -0.57
C LYS A 29 17.64 -24.50 -1.55
N LEU A 30 16.60 -25.30 -1.78
CA LEU A 30 16.66 -26.43 -2.70
C LEU A 30 16.98 -26.00 -4.14
N VAL A 31 16.43 -24.86 -4.59
CA VAL A 31 16.77 -24.27 -5.90
C VAL A 31 18.23 -23.85 -5.95
N GLN A 32 18.76 -23.23 -4.88
CA GLN A 32 20.17 -22.87 -4.81
C GLN A 32 21.08 -24.10 -4.77
N GLU A 33 20.73 -25.14 -4.03
CA GLU A 33 21.48 -26.40 -3.94
C GLU A 33 21.47 -27.19 -5.26
N ALA A 34 20.35 -27.17 -5.98
CA ALA A 34 20.23 -27.78 -7.31
C ALA A 34 20.97 -26.99 -8.41
N MET A 35 21.39 -25.74 -8.12
CA MET A 35 22.10 -24.90 -9.07
C MET A 35 23.59 -25.28 -9.13
N PRO A 36 24.11 -25.68 -10.31
CA PRO A 36 25.53 -25.99 -10.46
C PRO A 36 26.42 -24.79 -10.09
N PRO A 37 27.63 -25.03 -9.54
CA PRO A 37 28.52 -23.96 -9.08
C PRO A 37 28.92 -22.98 -10.19
N GLU A 38 29.02 -23.45 -11.45
CA GLU A 38 29.31 -22.61 -12.62
C GLU A 38 28.18 -21.59 -12.92
N VAL A 39 26.92 -21.95 -12.65
CA VAL A 39 25.78 -21.06 -12.86
C VAL A 39 25.66 -20.05 -11.74
N ARG A 40 26.00 -20.45 -10.50
CA ARG A 40 25.99 -19.54 -9.34
C ARG A 40 27.01 -18.41 -9.50
N GLN A 41 28.21 -18.71 -9.97
CA GLN A 41 29.24 -17.69 -10.28
C GLN A 41 28.78 -16.73 -11.38
N ARG A 42 28.15 -17.24 -12.45
CA ARG A 42 27.60 -16.39 -13.52
C ARG A 42 26.49 -15.46 -13.01
N VAL A 43 25.65 -15.92 -12.08
CA VAL A 43 24.61 -15.09 -11.47
C VAL A 43 25.24 -14.00 -10.59
N GLU A 44 26.25 -14.33 -9.77
CA GLU A 44 26.96 -13.35 -8.95
C GLU A 44 27.73 -12.32 -9.79
N GLU A 45 28.34 -12.74 -10.91
CA GLU A 45 28.99 -11.82 -11.85
C GLU A 45 27.98 -10.87 -12.52
N ILE A 46 26.81 -11.38 -12.92
CA ILE A 46 25.73 -10.56 -13.48
C ILE A 46 25.19 -9.61 -12.40
N GLU A 47 24.89 -10.08 -11.19
CA GLU A 47 24.43 -9.21 -10.11
C GLU A 47 25.46 -8.12 -9.79
N ALA A 48 26.75 -8.44 -9.76
CA ALA A 48 27.82 -7.46 -9.56
C ALA A 48 27.94 -6.44 -10.71
N GLU A 49 27.73 -6.85 -11.96
CA GLU A 49 27.78 -5.94 -13.12
C GLU A 49 26.58 -4.96 -13.15
N PHE A 50 25.44 -5.36 -12.60
CA PHE A 50 24.21 -4.57 -12.59
C PHE A 50 23.94 -3.84 -11.27
N ALA A 51 24.59 -4.22 -10.16
CA ALA A 51 24.44 -3.65 -8.82
C ALA A 51 24.77 -2.14 -8.72
N GLY A 52 25.43 -1.53 -9.70
CA GLY A 52 25.67 -0.07 -9.73
C GLY A 52 24.93 0.67 -10.84
N LYS A 53 24.45 -0.03 -11.87
CA LYS A 53 23.81 0.58 -13.05
C LYS A 53 22.32 0.83 -12.81
N GLY A 54 21.68 0.01 -11.98
CA GLY A 54 20.28 0.17 -11.58
C GLY A 54 20.08 1.36 -10.63
N GLU A 55 20.97 1.53 -9.66
CA GLU A 55 20.82 2.52 -8.58
C GLU A 55 20.73 3.97 -9.08
N GLN A 56 21.53 4.34 -10.09
CA GLN A 56 21.48 5.68 -10.69
C GLN A 56 20.20 5.90 -11.51
N ALA A 57 19.73 4.87 -12.22
CA ALA A 57 18.49 4.94 -13.00
C ALA A 57 17.27 5.00 -12.07
N GLU A 58 17.28 4.24 -10.98
CA GLU A 58 16.24 4.26 -9.95
C GLU A 58 16.19 5.59 -9.21
N ALA A 59 17.34 6.16 -8.83
CA ALA A 59 17.39 7.49 -8.22
C ALA A 59 16.85 8.58 -9.17
N ALA A 60 17.25 8.54 -10.45
CA ALA A 60 16.75 9.47 -11.46
C ALA A 60 15.25 9.30 -11.73
N LEU A 61 14.74 8.06 -11.72
CA LEU A 61 13.32 7.76 -11.83
C LEU A 61 12.52 8.28 -10.63
N ALA A 62 13.03 8.10 -9.41
CA ALA A 62 12.38 8.60 -8.20
C ALA A 62 12.28 10.13 -8.20
N GLU A 63 13.35 10.83 -8.59
CA GLU A 63 13.33 12.28 -8.76
C GLU A 63 12.32 12.74 -9.84
N LEU A 64 12.26 12.04 -10.97
CA LEU A 64 11.29 12.35 -12.02
C LEU A 64 9.85 12.08 -11.56
N GLU A 65 9.63 11.01 -10.81
CA GLU A 65 8.32 10.67 -10.27
C GLU A 65 7.81 11.76 -9.31
N GLU A 66 8.65 12.27 -8.41
CA GLU A 66 8.28 13.40 -7.54
C GLU A 66 7.95 14.65 -8.35
N LYS A 67 8.80 15.01 -9.32
CA LYS A 67 8.55 16.17 -10.20
C LYS A 67 7.23 16.04 -10.97
N ILE A 68 6.89 14.84 -11.44
CA ILE A 68 5.61 14.56 -12.12
C ILE A 68 4.45 14.70 -11.13
N LYS A 69 4.58 14.19 -9.89
CA LYS A 69 3.54 14.33 -8.85
C LYS A 69 3.29 15.79 -8.50
N ASP A 70 4.35 16.57 -8.26
CA ASP A 70 4.23 18.01 -7.97
C ASP A 70 3.62 18.80 -9.12
N ALA A 71 4.01 18.49 -10.37
CA ALA A 71 3.45 19.12 -11.55
C ALA A 71 1.95 18.80 -11.72
N VAL A 72 1.55 17.54 -11.48
CA VAL A 72 0.15 17.09 -11.57
C VAL A 72 -0.70 17.70 -10.46
N VAL A 73 -0.16 17.84 -9.25
CA VAL A 73 -0.81 18.54 -8.13
C VAL A 73 -0.97 20.03 -8.42
N SER A 74 0.08 20.67 -8.96
CA SER A 74 0.06 22.09 -9.31
C SER A 74 -0.92 22.40 -10.45
N ALA A 75 -0.98 21.54 -11.46
CA ALA A 75 -1.90 21.67 -12.59
C ALA A 75 -3.35 21.32 -12.21
N ARG A 76 -3.59 20.61 -11.09
CA ARG A 76 -4.90 20.08 -10.66
C ARG A 76 -5.66 19.36 -11.78
N SER A 77 -4.92 18.75 -12.69
CA SER A 77 -5.46 18.14 -13.90
C SER A 77 -4.80 16.79 -14.16
N ASN A 78 -5.54 15.92 -14.83
CA ASN A 78 -5.10 14.61 -15.24
C ASN A 78 -4.22 14.79 -16.48
N VAL A 79 -3.05 14.16 -16.51
CA VAL A 79 -2.14 14.21 -17.66
C VAL A 79 -1.93 12.80 -18.17
N ALA A 80 -2.11 12.61 -19.48
CA ALA A 80 -1.89 11.33 -20.15
C ALA A 80 -0.87 11.52 -21.27
N VAL A 81 0.06 10.57 -21.36
CA VAL A 81 1.02 10.40 -22.46
C VAL A 81 0.91 8.95 -22.96
N ASP A 82 1.53 8.65 -24.09
CA ASP A 82 1.51 7.28 -24.64
C ASP A 82 2.11 6.29 -23.63
N GLY A 83 1.28 5.35 -23.13
CA GLY A 83 1.69 4.36 -22.13
C GLY A 83 1.63 4.78 -20.65
N MET A 84 1.34 6.04 -20.30
CA MET A 84 1.28 6.48 -18.89
C MET A 84 0.18 7.53 -18.64
N LYS A 85 -0.53 7.39 -17.51
CA LYS A 85 -1.56 8.34 -17.06
C LYS A 85 -1.32 8.75 -15.62
N ALA A 86 -1.05 10.02 -15.39
CA ALA A 86 -1.04 10.61 -14.06
C ALA A 86 -2.40 11.25 -13.77
N SER A 87 -3.05 10.79 -12.69
CA SER A 87 -4.39 11.27 -12.31
C SER A 87 -4.28 12.09 -11.02
N PHE A 88 -4.80 13.31 -11.05
CA PHE A 88 -4.91 14.14 -9.87
C PHE A 88 -6.14 13.73 -9.06
N TYR A 89 -5.96 13.50 -7.77
CA TYR A 89 -7.04 13.35 -6.81
C TYR A 89 -6.97 14.50 -5.82
N ALA A 90 -8.04 15.28 -5.71
CA ALA A 90 -8.13 16.28 -4.66
C ALA A 90 -8.04 15.59 -3.28
N GLY A 91 -7.29 16.21 -2.37
CA GLY A 91 -7.19 15.74 -1.00
C GLY A 91 -8.58 15.52 -0.37
N ARG A 92 -8.72 14.47 0.43
CA ARG A 92 -10.00 14.18 1.09
C ARG A 92 -10.34 15.31 2.05
N VAL A 93 -11.51 15.92 1.85
CA VAL A 93 -12.07 16.86 2.82
C VAL A 93 -12.64 16.03 3.97
N THR A 94 -11.97 16.07 5.11
CA THR A 94 -12.44 15.49 6.36
C THR A 94 -13.07 16.59 7.20
N TRP A 95 -14.31 16.37 7.64
CA TRP A 95 -14.98 17.28 8.56
C TRP A 95 -14.70 16.85 10.00
N ASP A 96 -14.56 17.82 10.91
CA ASP A 96 -14.47 17.55 12.35
C ASP A 96 -15.83 17.07 12.87
N SER A 97 -15.91 15.80 13.26
CA SER A 97 -17.16 15.19 13.70
C SER A 97 -17.74 15.85 14.95
N LYS A 98 -16.88 16.30 15.87
CA LYS A 98 -17.33 16.88 17.15
C LYS A 98 -17.95 18.26 16.97
N GLY A 99 -17.33 19.11 16.16
CA GLY A 99 -17.88 20.41 15.80
C GLY A 99 -19.19 20.29 15.01
N LEU A 100 -19.30 19.28 14.14
CA LEU A 100 -20.58 18.97 13.47
C LEU A 100 -21.65 18.49 14.44
N GLU A 101 -21.32 17.64 15.42
CA GLU A 101 -22.26 17.18 16.47
C GLU A 101 -22.78 18.32 17.35
N ASP A 102 -21.91 19.27 17.71
CA ASP A 102 -22.29 20.49 18.42
C ASP A 102 -23.22 21.38 17.57
N ALA A 103 -22.87 21.58 16.30
CA ALA A 103 -23.70 22.34 15.36
C ALA A 103 -25.09 21.71 15.12
N MET A 104 -25.17 20.38 15.10
CA MET A 104 -26.45 19.64 15.04
C MET A 104 -27.29 19.84 16.30
N SER A 105 -26.64 19.91 17.47
CA SER A 105 -27.33 20.08 18.76
C SER A 105 -27.88 21.50 18.94
N THR A 106 -27.17 22.49 18.39
CA THR A 106 -27.54 23.91 18.50
C THR A 106 -28.49 24.38 17.40
N ASN A 107 -28.51 23.71 16.22
CA ASN A 107 -29.37 24.07 15.10
C ASN A 107 -30.10 22.85 14.48
N PRO A 108 -31.43 22.73 14.64
CA PRO A 108 -32.22 21.63 14.07
C PRO A 108 -32.15 21.51 12.54
N GLN A 109 -32.03 22.63 11.83
CA GLN A 109 -31.90 22.65 10.36
C GLN A 109 -30.59 22.02 9.87
N VAL A 110 -29.51 22.15 10.67
CA VAL A 110 -28.20 21.57 10.35
C VAL A 110 -28.24 20.06 10.58
N ALA A 111 -28.92 19.60 11.64
CA ALA A 111 -29.15 18.18 11.89
C ALA A 111 -29.93 17.51 10.75
N GLU A 112 -30.99 18.16 10.25
CA GLU A 112 -31.78 17.65 9.12
C GLU A 112 -30.96 17.58 7.82
N ALA A 113 -30.18 18.63 7.53
CA ALA A 113 -29.31 18.65 6.35
C ALA A 113 -28.22 17.55 6.41
N ILE A 114 -27.57 17.35 7.56
CA ILE A 114 -26.56 16.31 7.71
C ILE A 114 -27.20 14.92 7.58
N ALA A 115 -28.37 14.69 8.18
CA ALA A 115 -29.09 13.42 8.04
C ALA A 115 -29.46 13.10 6.58
N GLN A 116 -29.84 14.12 5.79
CA GLN A 116 -30.20 13.95 4.38
C GLN A 116 -28.99 13.63 3.46
N TYR A 117 -27.81 14.21 3.74
CA TYR A 117 -26.65 14.11 2.83
C TYR A 117 -25.51 13.20 3.33
N LYS A 118 -25.57 12.70 4.58
CA LYS A 118 -24.56 11.77 5.13
C LYS A 118 -24.57 10.46 4.34
N LYS A 119 -23.43 10.14 3.72
CA LYS A 119 -23.18 8.85 3.07
C LYS A 119 -22.11 8.09 3.86
N GLN A 120 -22.46 6.93 4.40
CA GLN A 120 -21.52 6.02 5.04
C GLN A 120 -21.12 4.92 4.04
N GLY A 121 -19.81 4.72 3.87
CA GLY A 121 -19.28 3.60 3.09
C GLY A 121 -19.48 2.27 3.83
N LYS A 122 -19.17 1.15 3.18
CA LYS A 122 -19.17 -0.15 3.85
C LYS A 122 -18.13 -0.14 4.97
N ASP A 123 -18.50 -0.67 6.12
CA ASP A 123 -17.55 -0.93 7.20
C ASP A 123 -16.47 -1.89 6.69
N TYR A 124 -15.22 -1.58 7.00
CA TYR A 124 -14.07 -2.39 6.58
C TYR A 124 -13.15 -2.61 7.78
N ALA A 125 -12.49 -3.76 7.80
CA ALA A 125 -11.42 -4.06 8.74
C ALA A 125 -10.10 -4.14 7.98
N SER A 126 -9.03 -3.62 8.59
CA SER A 126 -7.66 -3.73 8.09
C SER A 126 -6.80 -4.29 9.21
N PHE A 127 -5.89 -5.22 8.88
CA PHE A 127 -4.90 -5.75 9.81
C PHE A 127 -3.49 -5.42 9.31
N THR A 128 -2.61 -5.02 10.21
CA THR A 128 -1.22 -4.64 9.92
C THR A 128 -0.30 -5.56 10.71
N PHE A 129 0.78 -6.03 10.08
CA PHE A 129 1.82 -6.76 10.78
C PHE A 129 2.83 -5.76 11.37
N PRO A 130 3.30 -5.96 12.61
CA PRO A 130 4.42 -5.19 13.12
C PRO A 130 5.61 -5.37 12.18
N LYS A 131 6.34 -4.27 11.92
CA LYS A 131 7.58 -4.32 11.14
C LYS A 131 8.57 -5.19 11.94
N ALA A 132 9.05 -6.27 11.32
CA ALA A 132 10.06 -7.16 11.89
C ALA A 132 11.38 -6.43 12.10
#